data_AF-A0A512BYP4-F1
#
_entry.id   AF-A0A512BYP4-F1
#
_cell.length_a   1.000
_cell.length_b   1.000
_cell.length_c   1.000
_cell.angle_alpha   90.00
_cell.angle_beta   90.00
_cell.angle_gamma   90.00
#
_symmetry.space_group_name_H-M   'P 1'
#
loop_
_entity.id
_entity.type
_entity.pdbx_description
1 polymer ?
#
loop_
_entity_poly.entity_id
_entity_poly.type
_entity_poly.pdbx_seq_one_letter_code
_entity_poly.pdbx_strand_id
1 'polypeptide(L)'
;MPLSQNPIVEWPTELQPLLKDLQIATGANGKRYGRIDIDVASETLFLLNDFEARVRHRQVRLRLADRADCLVGEMNGLIGLGAAADPTQHIGKVRISFHDIQDNDCVDPAPQA
;
A
#
# COMPACT_ATOMS: atom_id res chain seq x y z
N MET A 1 3.90 17.52 25.77
CA MET A 1 4.55 17.10 24.52
C MET A 1 3.53 16.31 23.72
N PRO A 2 3.15 16.70 22.49
CA PRO A 2 2.25 15.87 21.72
C PRO A 2 3.01 14.61 21.28
N LEU A 3 2.41 13.45 21.53
CA LEU A 3 2.93 12.14 21.15
C LEU A 3 3.19 12.11 19.64
N SER A 4 4.34 11.55 19.28
CA SER A 4 4.86 11.44 17.92
C SER A 4 3.79 11.15 16.88
N GLN A 5 3.66 12.03 15.88
CA GLN A 5 3.06 11.65 14.61
C GLN A 5 3.93 10.53 14.02
N ASN A 6 3.42 9.31 13.95
CA ASN A 6 4.11 8.24 13.25
C ASN A 6 4.40 8.74 11.82
N PRO A 7 5.66 8.75 11.36
CA PRO A 7 5.99 9.32 10.07
C PRO A 7 5.25 8.57 8.97
N ILE A 8 4.68 9.34 8.04
CA ILE A 8 4.13 8.80 6.80
C ILE A 8 5.31 8.19 6.02
N VAL A 9 5.17 6.94 5.58
CA VAL A 9 6.19 6.22 4.83
C VAL A 9 5.80 6.19 3.36
N GLU A 10 6.70 6.50 2.45
CA GLU A 10 6.42 6.36 1.01
C GLU A 10 6.29 4.88 0.61
N TRP A 11 5.34 4.60 -0.27
CA TRP A 11 5.33 3.32 -0.98
C TRP A 11 6.62 3.14 -1.80
N PRO A 12 7.27 1.96 -1.77
CA PRO A 12 8.57 1.78 -2.42
C PRO A 12 8.48 1.97 -3.93
N THR A 13 9.46 2.66 -4.50
CA THR A 13 9.55 2.94 -5.95
C THR A 13 9.49 1.66 -6.79
N GLU A 14 10.17 0.61 -6.32
CA GLU A 14 10.24 -0.71 -6.96
C GLU A 14 8.88 -1.41 -7.03
N LEU A 15 7.98 -1.08 -6.10
CA LEU A 15 6.64 -1.66 -6.00
C LEU A 15 5.57 -0.75 -6.59
N GLN A 16 5.89 0.46 -7.07
CA GLN A 16 4.92 1.38 -7.66
C GLN A 16 4.10 0.77 -8.81
N PRO A 17 4.68 -0.04 -9.72
CA PRO A 17 3.90 -0.67 -10.79
C PRO A 17 2.74 -1.55 -10.27
N LEU A 18 2.86 -2.07 -9.04
CA LEU A 18 1.83 -2.91 -8.42
C LEU A 18 0.58 -2.12 -8.00
N LEU A 19 0.63 -0.78 -7.95
CA LEU A 19 -0.53 0.03 -7.59
C LEU A 19 -1.44 0.39 -8.78
N LYS A 20 -1.07 -0.01 -10.00
CA LYS A 20 -1.78 0.38 -11.23
C LYS A 20 -3.27 0.06 -11.20
N ASP A 21 -3.65 -1.11 -10.69
CA ASP A 21 -5.04 -1.56 -10.65
C ASP A 21 -5.63 -1.49 -9.23
N LEU A 22 -5.12 -0.58 -8.38
CA LEU A 22 -5.62 -0.37 -7.03
C LEU A 22 -7.08 0.13 -7.07
N GLN A 23 -7.99 -0.69 -6.58
CA GLN A 23 -9.40 -0.35 -6.49
C GLN A 23 -9.69 0.32 -5.16
N ILE A 24 -10.24 1.54 -5.20
CA ILE A 24 -10.65 2.28 -4.01
C ILE A 24 -12.18 2.27 -3.92
N ALA A 25 -12.70 1.89 -2.76
CA ALA A 25 -14.13 1.91 -2.46
C ALA A 25 -14.39 2.64 -1.15
N THR A 26 -15.62 3.16 -1.01
CA THR A 26 -16.10 3.79 0.22
C THR A 26 -17.02 2.80 0.94
N GLY A 27 -16.69 2.45 2.17
CA GLY A 27 -17.50 1.57 2.99
C GLY A 27 -18.75 2.26 3.54
N ALA A 28 -19.69 1.49 4.10
CA ALA A 28 -20.92 2.01 4.71
C ALA A 28 -20.67 2.98 5.89
N ASN A 29 -19.48 2.91 6.50
CA ASN A 29 -19.03 3.82 7.55
C ASN A 29 -18.41 5.12 7.02
N GLY A 30 -18.48 5.38 5.72
CA GLY A 30 -17.86 6.55 5.06
C GLY A 30 -16.33 6.47 4.95
N LYS A 31 -15.69 5.42 5.46
CA LYS A 31 -14.24 5.23 5.36
C LYS A 31 -13.88 4.63 4.00
N ARG A 32 -12.82 5.14 3.39
CA ARG A 32 -12.27 4.57 2.14
C ARG A 32 -11.30 3.44 2.45
N TYR A 33 -11.34 2.42 1.61
CA TYR A 33 -10.40 1.30 1.62
C TYR A 33 -9.96 0.99 0.20
N GLY A 34 -8.76 0.44 0.07
CA GLY A 34 -8.13 0.13 -1.20
C GLY A 34 -7.69 -1.33 -1.23
N ARG A 35 -7.83 -1.99 -2.36
CA ARG A 35 -7.26 -3.34 -2.54
C ARG A 35 -6.81 -3.59 -3.97
N ILE A 36 -5.83 -4.46 -4.10
CA ILE A 36 -5.42 -5.06 -5.37
C ILE A 36 -4.98 -6.50 -5.12
N ASP A 37 -5.35 -7.37 -6.05
CA ASP A 37 -4.95 -8.77 -6.06
C ASP A 37 -3.94 -8.97 -7.19
N ILE A 38 -2.73 -9.41 -6.85
CA ILE A 38 -1.62 -9.51 -7.81
C ILE A 38 -1.00 -10.91 -7.76
N ASP A 39 -0.61 -11.40 -8.93
CA ASP A 39 0.31 -12.52 -9.02
C ASP A 39 1.73 -12.00 -8.75
N VAL A 40 2.51 -12.73 -7.96
CA VAL A 40 3.83 -12.29 -7.49
C VAL A 40 4.91 -13.32 -7.73
N ALA A 41 6.07 -12.85 -8.16
CA ALA A 41 7.31 -13.61 -8.15
C ALA A 41 7.89 -13.65 -6.73
N SER A 42 8.84 -14.53 -6.48
CA SER A 42 9.46 -14.72 -5.15
C SER A 42 10.12 -13.44 -4.62
N GLU A 43 10.82 -12.70 -5.48
CA GLU A 43 11.48 -11.44 -5.11
C GLU A 43 10.47 -10.36 -4.72
N THR A 44 9.41 -10.19 -5.52
CA THR A 44 8.34 -9.23 -5.21
C THR A 44 7.65 -9.57 -3.90
N LEU A 45 7.37 -10.86 -3.64
CA LEU A 45 6.78 -11.29 -2.39
C LEU A 45 7.69 -10.99 -1.18
N PHE A 46 9.01 -11.19 -1.33
CA PHE A 46 9.97 -10.84 -0.29
C PHE A 46 9.95 -9.34 0.02
N LEU A 47 10.04 -8.49 -1.01
CA LEU A 47 10.00 -7.03 -0.86
C LEU A 47 8.70 -6.54 -0.21
N LEU A 48 7.56 -7.13 -0.58
CA LEU A 48 6.27 -6.82 0.02
C LEU A 48 6.21 -7.17 1.51
N ASN A 49 6.71 -8.34 1.90
CA ASN A 49 6.72 -8.75 3.31
C ASN A 49 7.66 -7.88 4.15
N ASP A 50 8.86 -7.59 3.64
CA ASP A 50 9.82 -6.72 4.32
C ASP A 50 9.29 -5.30 4.47
N PHE A 51 8.61 -4.77 3.45
CA PHE A 51 7.96 -3.47 3.55
C PHE A 51 6.80 -3.50 4.57
N GLU A 52 5.90 -4.49 4.50
CA GLU A 52 4.78 -4.66 5.43
C GLU A 52 5.26 -4.65 6.88
N ALA A 53 6.31 -5.41 7.19
CA ALA A 53 6.89 -5.48 8.53
C ALA A 53 7.40 -4.11 9.02
N ARG A 54 7.98 -3.29 8.13
CA ARG A 54 8.51 -1.95 8.45
C ARG A 54 7.43 -0.89 8.64
N VAL A 55 6.27 -1.04 8.00
CA VAL A 55 5.19 -0.04 8.01
C VAL A 55 4.02 -0.39 8.93
N ARG A 56 4.13 -1.46 9.73
CA ARG A 56 3.09 -1.80 10.72
C ARG A 56 2.74 -0.60 11.59
N HIS A 57 1.44 -0.30 11.68
CA HIS A 57 0.89 0.83 12.44
C HIS A 57 1.36 2.22 11.95
N ARG A 58 1.80 2.32 10.69
CA ARG A 58 2.17 3.58 10.04
C ARG A 58 1.29 3.83 8.82
N GLN A 59 1.10 5.10 8.54
CA GLN A 59 0.48 5.52 7.29
C GLN A 59 1.48 5.39 6.15
N VAL A 60 0.99 4.92 5.02
CA VAL A 60 1.73 4.75 3.78
C VAL A 60 1.19 5.72 2.75
N ARG A 61 2.07 6.50 2.12
CA ARG A 61 1.72 7.37 1.00
C ARG A 61 1.77 6.60 -0.31
N LEU A 62 0.67 6.67 -1.05
CA LEU A 62 0.47 6.03 -2.34
C LEU A 62 0.41 7.10 -3.43
N ARG A 63 1.21 6.92 -4.47
CA ARG A 63 1.24 7.77 -5.67
C ARG A 63 0.66 6.97 -6.83
N LEU A 64 -0.61 7.17 -7.13
CA LEU A 64 -1.27 6.45 -8.21
C LEU A 64 -1.00 7.16 -9.54
N ALA A 65 -0.66 6.39 -10.58
CA ALA A 65 -0.24 6.95 -11.87
C ALA A 65 -1.34 7.78 -12.58
N ASP A 66 -2.60 7.54 -12.23
CA ASP A 66 -3.79 8.20 -12.77
C ASP A 66 -4.30 9.35 -11.90
N ARG A 67 -3.57 9.74 -10.84
CA ARG A 67 -3.98 10.81 -9.92
C ARG A 67 -2.88 11.84 -9.69
N ALA A 68 -3.29 13.11 -9.61
CA ALA A 68 -2.40 14.22 -9.24
C ALA A 68 -2.13 14.24 -7.72
N ASP A 69 -3.15 13.93 -6.92
CA ASP A 69 -3.05 13.90 -5.46
C ASP A 69 -2.58 12.53 -4.95
N CYS A 70 -1.87 12.55 -3.83
CA CYS A 70 -1.45 11.35 -3.13
C CYS A 70 -2.59 10.84 -2.25
N LEU A 71 -2.52 9.56 -1.95
CA LEU A 71 -3.37 8.96 -0.93
C LEU A 71 -2.50 8.57 0.25
N VAL A 72 -3.04 8.66 1.45
CA VAL A 72 -2.43 8.07 2.65
C VAL A 72 -3.41 7.09 3.26
N GLY A 73 -2.91 5.95 3.71
CA GLY A 73 -3.71 4.95 4.39
C GLY A 73 -2.81 3.95 5.12
N GLU A 74 -3.40 3.11 5.96
CA GLU A 74 -2.65 2.10 6.68
C GLU A 74 -2.70 0.76 5.92
N MET A 75 -1.54 0.16 5.72
CA MET A 75 -1.42 -1.14 5.04
C MET A 75 -1.92 -2.27 5.95
N ASN A 76 -2.82 -3.10 5.44
CA ASN A 76 -3.17 -4.36 6.09
C ASN A 76 -2.09 -5.41 5.81
N GLY A 77 -2.05 -6.45 6.66
CA GLY A 77 -1.22 -7.62 6.39
C GLY A 77 -1.52 -8.23 5.02
N LEU A 78 -0.49 -8.75 4.36
CA LEU A 78 -0.63 -9.43 3.07
C LEU A 78 -1.47 -10.70 3.24
N ILE A 79 -2.45 -10.88 2.35
CA ILE A 79 -3.30 -12.08 2.35
C ILE A 79 -2.94 -12.94 1.15
N GLY A 80 -2.54 -14.18 1.39
CA GLY A 80 -2.39 -15.18 0.32
C GLY A 80 -3.74 -15.59 -0.24
N LEU A 81 -3.87 -15.55 -1.57
CA LEU A 81 -5.08 -15.94 -2.31
C LEU A 81 -4.93 -17.29 -3.03
N GLY A 82 -3.78 -17.94 -2.89
CA GLY A 82 -3.50 -19.25 -3.48
C GLY A 82 -2.61 -19.16 -4.71
N ALA A 83 -2.88 -20.01 -5.69
CA ALA A 83 -2.07 -20.14 -6.90
C ALA A 83 -2.16 -18.90 -7.80
N ALA A 84 -1.05 -18.57 -8.46
CA ALA A 84 -1.01 -17.56 -9.51
C ALA A 84 -1.75 -18.04 -10.77
N ALA A 85 -2.20 -17.11 -11.61
CA ALA A 85 -2.78 -17.43 -12.91
C ALA A 85 -1.72 -17.98 -13.90
N ASP A 86 -0.47 -17.50 -13.80
CA ASP A 86 0.69 -18.04 -14.51
C ASP A 86 1.75 -18.58 -13.52
N PRO A 87 1.72 -19.89 -13.19
CA PRO A 87 2.68 -20.51 -12.29
C PRO A 87 4.11 -20.60 -12.84
N THR A 88 4.34 -20.32 -14.13
CA THR A 88 5.68 -20.36 -14.72
C THR A 88 6.49 -19.09 -14.42
N GLN A 89 5.79 -17.99 -14.14
CA GLN A 89 6.38 -16.68 -13.85
C GLN A 89 6.18 -16.25 -12.39
N HIS A 90 5.14 -16.77 -11.74
CA HIS A 90 4.73 -16.34 -10.40
C HIS A 90 4.59 -17.53 -9.45
N ILE A 91 4.95 -17.31 -8.19
CA ILE A 91 4.91 -18.34 -7.15
C ILE A 91 3.55 -18.41 -6.44
N GLY A 92 2.71 -17.40 -6.62
CA GLY A 92 1.40 -17.32 -5.99
C GLY A 92 0.70 -16.00 -6.23
N LYS A 93 -0.49 -15.89 -5.65
CA LYS A 93 -1.33 -14.69 -5.71
C LYS A 93 -1.54 -14.12 -4.31
N VAL A 94 -1.42 -12.81 -4.18
CA VAL A 94 -1.60 -12.10 -2.90
C VAL A 94 -2.52 -10.89 -3.05
N ARG A 95 -3.18 -10.51 -1.96
CA ARG A 95 -3.89 -9.24 -1.83
C ARG A 95 -3.04 -8.25 -1.05
N ILE A 96 -2.83 -7.08 -1.66
CA ILE A 96 -2.37 -5.88 -0.98
C ILE A 96 -3.63 -5.05 -0.69
N SER A 97 -3.75 -4.53 0.53
CA SER A 97 -4.91 -3.69 0.87
C SER A 97 -4.57 -2.64 1.90
N PHE A 98 -5.33 -1.56 1.86
CA PHE A 98 -5.20 -0.39 2.72
C PHE A 98 -6.54 -0.02 3.32
N HIS A 99 -6.53 0.48 4.55
CA HIS A 99 -7.69 1.01 5.25
C HIS A 99 -7.45 2.45 5.67
N ASP A 100 -8.55 3.13 6.02
CA ASP A 100 -8.55 4.55 6.43
C ASP A 100 -7.87 5.48 5.42
N ILE A 101 -8.16 5.25 4.14
CA ILE A 101 -7.60 6.03 3.02
C ILE A 101 -8.12 7.47 3.04
N GLN A 102 -7.19 8.41 2.97
CA GLN A 102 -7.41 9.86 2.94
C GLN A 102 -6.64 10.49 1.78
N ASP A 103 -7.11 11.64 1.30
CA ASP A 103 -6.37 12.43 0.31
C ASP A 103 -5.19 13.14 0.99
N ASN A 104 -4.11 13.34 0.27
CA ASN A 104 -2.89 13.98 0.77
C ASN A 104 -2.22 14.78 -0.34
N ASP A 105 -1.75 15.98 -0.02
CA ASP A 105 -1.20 16.93 -1.01
C ASP A 105 0.19 16.54 -1.57
N CYS A 106 0.63 15.29 -1.37
CA CYS A 106 1.96 14.79 -1.77
C CYS A 106 3.16 15.56 -1.17
N VAL A 107 2.95 16.50 -0.25
CA VAL A 107 4.01 17.28 0.37
C VAL A 107 4.59 16.51 1.55
N ASP A 108 5.91 16.38 1.60
CA ASP A 108 6.57 15.87 2.79
C ASP A 108 6.29 16.81 3.97
N PRO A 109 5.82 16.30 5.12
CA PRO A 109 5.72 17.15 6.29
C PRO A 109 7.09 17.77 6.53
N ALA A 110 7.14 19.11 6.61
CA ALA A 110 8.38 19.83 6.80
C ALA A 110 9.16 19.20 7.97
N PRO A 111 10.48 18.99 7.87
CA PRO A 111 11.26 18.50 8.98
C PRO A 111 10.99 19.40 10.18
N GLN A 112 10.38 18.86 11.22
CA GLN A 112 10.20 19.61 12.47
C GLN A 112 11.61 19.82 13.04
N ALA A 113 12.05 21.08 13.06
CA ALA A 113 13.31 21.51 13.63
C ALA A 113 13.31 21.41 15.16
#